data_AF-A0A3E0NDL7-F1
#
_entry.id   AF-A0A3E0NDL7-F1
#
_cell.length_a   1.000
_cell.length_b   1.000
_cell.length_c   1.000
_cell.angle_alpha   90.00
_cell.angle_beta   90.00
_cell.angle_gamma   90.00
#
_symmetry.space_group_name_H-M   'P 1'
#
loop_
_entity.id
_entity.type
_entity.pdbx_description
1 polymer ?
#
loop_
_entity_poly.entity_id
_entity_poly.type
_entity_poly.pdbx_seq_one_letter_code
_entity_poly.pdbx_strand_id
1 'polypeptide(L)'
;MKSTTKVLLLILAIYSVALIAVELMTSQDHVRHYFTDIEGPVRFYAVNTSLSVFLLWATALLFAVCLLCVNNQDGERRLWWFFVSQVAVFAYLGLDDRFKLHESFAWRLGIGDHYVLFVVALAECFFLLALGRREVLTGRSGRLLLAAAVLFGVMIFFDAVAPHDMVLRLTLEDLAKTWANVFFFAFAWHLYCQQIERLKGLGHTHFAETPA
;
A
#
# COMPACT_ATOMS: atom_id res chain seq x y z
N MET A 1 9.83 8.42 -16.70
CA MET A 1 9.46 7.59 -15.54
C MET A 1 10.63 6.92 -14.81
N LYS A 2 11.61 6.27 -15.47
CA LYS A 2 12.71 5.56 -14.78
C LYS A 2 13.55 6.45 -13.85
N SER A 3 13.73 7.73 -14.18
CA SER A 3 14.48 8.67 -13.34
C SER A 3 13.72 9.08 -12.07
N THR A 4 12.46 9.49 -12.20
CA THR A 4 11.63 9.97 -11.08
C THR A 4 11.42 8.90 -10.00
N THR A 5 11.19 7.63 -10.37
CA THR A 5 11.07 6.54 -9.39
C THR A 5 12.37 6.34 -8.62
N LYS A 6 13.53 6.39 -9.30
CA LYS A 6 14.83 6.25 -8.62
C LYS A 6 15.08 7.39 -7.64
N VAL A 7 14.72 8.62 -8.03
CA VAL A 7 14.82 9.79 -7.15
C VAL A 7 13.92 9.64 -5.93
N LEU A 8 12.66 9.21 -6.10
CA LEU A 8 11.75 8.95 -4.98
C LEU A 8 12.32 7.91 -4.01
N LEU A 9 12.80 6.78 -4.52
CA LEU A 9 13.38 5.72 -3.69
C LEU A 9 14.64 6.19 -2.96
N LEU A 10 15.47 7.01 -3.62
CA LEU A 10 16.67 7.58 -3.00
C LEU A 10 16.31 8.56 -1.88
N ILE A 11 15.34 9.47 -2.12
CA ILE A 11 14.85 10.40 -1.10
C ILE A 11 14.28 9.63 0.09
N LEU A 12 13.47 8.60 -0.15
CA LEU A 12 12.90 7.78 0.90
C LEU A 12 13.97 7.00 1.68
N ALA A 13 15.02 6.52 1.00
CA ALA A 13 16.16 5.88 1.66
C ALA A 13 16.93 6.85 2.55
N ILE A 14 17.23 8.05 2.06
CA ILE A 14 17.88 9.11 2.85
C ILE A 14 17.01 9.46 4.06
N TYR A 15 15.70 9.62 3.85
CA TYR A 15 14.74 9.89 4.92
C TYR A 15 14.71 8.77 5.98
N SER A 16 14.70 7.50 5.54
CA SER A 16 14.74 6.33 6.42
C SER A 16 16.01 6.30 7.28
N VAL A 17 17.18 6.53 6.66
CA VAL A 17 18.47 6.59 7.37
C VAL A 17 18.48 7.75 8.36
N ALA A 18 17.93 8.91 7.99
CA ALA A 18 17.84 10.06 8.89
C ALA A 18 16.98 9.75 10.12
N LEU A 19 15.81 9.12 9.96
CA LEU A 19 14.96 8.76 11.11
C LEU A 19 15.62 7.74 12.03
N ILE A 20 16.26 6.71 11.46
CA ILE A 20 17.04 5.72 12.23
C ILE A 20 18.16 6.41 13.02
N ALA A 21 18.92 7.31 12.37
CA ALA A 21 19.99 8.04 13.02
C ALA A 21 19.47 8.95 14.15
N VAL A 22 18.35 9.65 13.93
CA VAL A 22 17.74 10.49 14.97
C VAL A 22 17.31 9.65 16.16
N GLU A 23 16.66 8.49 15.97
CA GLU A 23 16.27 7.63 17.09
C GLU A 23 17.48 7.15 17.89
N LEU A 24 18.51 6.67 17.19
CA LEU A 24 19.75 6.19 17.82
C LEU A 24 20.50 7.28 18.59
N MET A 25 20.36 8.55 18.18
CA MET A 25 21.02 9.69 18.83
C MET A 25 20.16 10.34 19.92
N THR A 26 18.85 10.07 19.95
CA THR A 26 17.91 10.72 20.86
C THR A 26 17.08 9.68 21.62
N SER A 27 15.85 9.43 21.20
CA SER A 27 14.96 8.43 21.77
C SER A 27 13.79 8.12 20.83
N GLN A 28 13.07 7.04 21.10
CA GLN A 28 11.83 6.68 20.40
C GLN A 28 10.77 7.79 20.49
N ASP A 29 10.67 8.47 21.64
CA ASP A 29 9.74 9.59 21.84
C ASP A 29 9.99 10.76 20.89
N HIS A 30 11.27 11.07 20.60
CA HIS A 30 11.60 12.15 19.66
C HIS A 30 11.16 11.83 18.23
N VAL A 31 11.27 10.57 17.81
CA VAL A 31 10.95 10.19 16.42
C VAL A 31 9.44 9.95 16.24
N ARG A 32 8.72 9.60 17.32
CA ARG A 32 7.26 9.38 17.32
C ARG A 32 6.45 10.50 16.66
N HIS A 33 6.91 11.74 16.78
CA HIS A 33 6.25 12.91 16.18
C HIS A 33 6.24 12.90 14.64
N TYR A 34 7.22 12.27 14.01
CA TYR A 34 7.25 12.11 12.55
C TYR A 34 6.30 11.01 12.08
N PHE A 35 5.96 10.07 12.98
CA PHE A 35 5.15 8.91 12.67
C PHE A 35 3.66 9.15 12.84
N THR A 36 3.15 9.38 14.05
CA THR A 36 1.72 9.13 14.32
C THR A 36 1.01 10.08 15.30
N ASP A 37 1.65 10.55 16.38
CA ASP A 37 0.92 11.22 17.48
C ASP A 37 1.27 12.72 17.64
N ILE A 38 0.27 13.62 17.56
CA ILE A 38 0.38 15.01 18.04
C ILE A 38 0.30 14.97 19.56
N GLU A 39 1.41 15.27 20.21
CA GLU A 39 1.40 15.82 21.56
C GLU A 39 2.19 17.14 21.54
N GLY A 40 1.46 18.26 21.45
CA GLY A 40 2.05 19.60 21.52
C GLY A 40 2.59 20.19 20.19
N PRO A 41 3.26 21.35 20.25
CA PRO A 41 3.71 22.10 19.08
C PRO A 41 5.05 21.57 18.54
N VAL A 42 5.00 20.52 17.72
CA VAL A 42 6.19 19.90 17.12
C VAL A 42 6.37 20.25 15.65
N ARG A 43 7.62 20.40 15.19
CA ARG A 43 7.94 20.66 13.77
C ARG A 43 7.94 19.35 13.00
N PHE A 44 7.36 19.34 11.79
CA PHE A 44 7.30 18.19 10.87
C PHE A 44 6.49 16.98 11.41
N TYR A 45 5.20 17.22 11.66
CA TYR A 45 4.28 16.24 12.21
C TYR A 45 3.74 15.23 11.18
N ALA A 46 3.61 13.96 11.61
CA ALA A 46 2.89 12.88 10.91
C ALA A 46 3.23 12.79 9.42
N VAL A 47 4.51 12.94 9.09
CA VAL A 47 5.00 12.85 7.72
C VAL A 47 4.74 11.44 7.20
N ASN A 48 5.05 10.40 7.99
CA ASN A 48 4.84 9.00 7.57
C ASN A 48 3.37 8.65 7.42
N THR A 49 2.54 9.01 8.40
CA THR A 49 1.08 8.79 8.31
C THR A 49 0.50 9.54 7.10
N SER A 50 0.85 10.81 6.90
CA SER A 50 0.34 11.60 5.77
C SER A 50 0.77 11.01 4.43
N LEU A 51 2.04 10.59 4.31
CA LEU A 51 2.57 9.96 3.11
C LEU A 51 1.92 8.58 2.86
N SER A 52 1.73 7.78 3.92
CA SER A 52 1.10 6.47 3.85
C SER A 52 -0.35 6.56 3.41
N VAL A 53 -1.15 7.43 4.05
CA VAL A 53 -2.54 7.69 3.65
C VAL A 53 -2.62 8.16 2.21
N PHE A 54 -1.75 9.10 1.80
CA PHE A 54 -1.69 9.56 0.41
C PHE A 54 -1.41 8.42 -0.56
N LEU A 55 -0.40 7.58 -0.29
CA LEU A 55 -0.02 6.46 -1.14
C LEU A 55 -1.13 5.39 -1.21
N LEU A 56 -1.76 5.06 -0.09
CA LEU A 56 -2.84 4.08 -0.02
C LEU A 56 -4.07 4.55 -0.81
N TRP A 57 -4.51 5.79 -0.62
CA TRP A 57 -5.64 6.34 -1.39
C TRP A 57 -5.30 6.58 -2.86
N ALA A 58 -4.08 6.97 -3.19
CA ALA A 58 -3.64 7.04 -4.59
C ALA A 58 -3.64 5.64 -5.24
N THR A 59 -3.24 4.60 -4.50
CA THR A 59 -3.32 3.19 -4.94
C THR A 59 -4.77 2.79 -5.19
N ALA A 60 -5.68 3.08 -4.25
CA ALA A 60 -7.11 2.84 -4.42
C ALA A 60 -7.69 3.59 -5.62
N LEU A 61 -7.31 4.85 -5.83
CA LEU A 61 -7.74 5.65 -6.98
C LEU A 61 -7.27 5.05 -8.30
N LEU A 62 -6.01 4.61 -8.40
CA LEU A 62 -5.50 3.96 -9.62
C LEU A 62 -6.29 2.68 -9.94
N PHE A 63 -6.63 1.88 -8.93
CA PHE A 63 -7.49 0.71 -9.12
C PHE A 63 -8.92 1.09 -9.49
N ALA A 64 -9.47 2.18 -8.94
CA ALA A 64 -10.78 2.68 -9.31
C ALA A 64 -10.81 3.14 -10.78
N VAL A 65 -9.76 3.80 -11.25
CA VAL A 65 -9.63 4.16 -12.67
C VAL A 65 -9.54 2.89 -13.53
N CYS A 66 -8.75 1.89 -13.13
CA CYS A 66 -8.70 0.61 -13.85
C CYS A 66 -10.07 -0.07 -13.89
N LEU A 67 -10.83 -0.03 -12.80
CA LEU A 67 -12.18 -0.59 -12.68
C LEU A 67 -13.14 0.04 -13.70
N LEU A 68 -13.11 1.37 -13.84
CA LEU A 68 -13.92 2.10 -14.82
C LEU A 68 -13.60 1.72 -16.27
N CYS A 69 -12.40 1.21 -16.50
CA CYS A 69 -11.93 0.75 -17.81
C CYS A 69 -12.25 -0.73 -18.10
N VAL A 70 -12.82 -1.49 -17.15
CA VAL A 70 -13.21 -2.88 -17.39
C VAL A 70 -14.59 -2.91 -18.06
N ASN A 71 -14.66 -3.52 -19.25
CA ASN A 71 -15.94 -3.75 -19.91
C ASN A 71 -16.71 -4.85 -19.17
N ASN A 72 -17.97 -4.59 -18.80
CA ASN A 72 -18.81 -5.53 -18.04
C ASN A 72 -19.50 -6.57 -18.95
N GLN A 73 -19.14 -6.63 -20.23
CA GLN A 73 -19.62 -7.65 -21.17
C GLN A 73 -18.84 -8.97 -21.00
N ASP A 74 -19.54 -10.07 -21.19
CA ASP A 74 -19.22 -11.40 -20.66
C ASP A 74 -17.79 -11.87 -20.96
N GLY A 75 -16.96 -11.92 -19.91
CA GLY A 75 -15.58 -12.41 -19.97
C GLY A 75 -14.64 -11.76 -18.94
N GLU A 76 -14.96 -10.56 -18.46
CA GLU A 76 -14.09 -9.79 -17.55
C GLU A 76 -14.59 -9.65 -16.11
N ARG A 77 -15.69 -10.32 -15.75
CA ARG A 77 -16.31 -10.21 -14.41
C ARG A 77 -15.33 -10.50 -13.26
N ARG A 78 -14.42 -11.47 -13.44
CA ARG A 78 -13.36 -11.76 -12.45
C ARG A 78 -12.40 -10.58 -12.27
N LEU A 79 -12.01 -9.90 -13.36
CA LEU A 79 -11.13 -8.74 -13.31
C LEU A 79 -11.84 -7.52 -12.71
N TRP A 80 -13.14 -7.38 -12.97
CA TRP A 80 -13.97 -6.36 -12.33
C TRP A 80 -13.99 -6.54 -10.81
N TRP A 81 -14.30 -7.76 -10.33
CA TRP A 81 -14.28 -8.06 -8.89
C TRP A 81 -12.89 -7.91 -8.26
N PHE A 82 -11.83 -8.26 -9.01
CA PHE A 82 -10.47 -8.00 -8.58
C PHE A 82 -10.30 -6.51 -8.27
N PHE A 83 -10.52 -5.60 -9.22
CA PHE A 83 -10.34 -4.18 -8.96
C PHE A 83 -11.27 -3.62 -7.87
N VAL A 84 -12.52 -4.10 -7.77
CA VAL A 84 -13.40 -3.73 -6.65
C VAL A 84 -12.78 -4.10 -5.30
N SER A 85 -12.28 -5.32 -5.17
CA SER A 85 -11.64 -5.77 -3.92
C SER A 85 -10.42 -4.91 -3.58
N GLN A 86 -9.59 -4.58 -4.57
CA GLN A 86 -8.40 -3.76 -4.38
C GLN A 86 -8.76 -2.31 -3.97
N VAL A 87 -9.76 -1.70 -4.61
CA VAL A 87 -10.28 -0.38 -4.20
C VAL A 87 -10.73 -0.43 -2.74
N ALA A 88 -11.52 -1.43 -2.36
CA ALA A 88 -12.05 -1.56 -1.01
C ALA A 88 -10.94 -1.73 0.04
N VAL A 89 -9.99 -2.64 -0.20
CA VAL A 89 -8.87 -2.91 0.72
C VAL A 89 -7.99 -1.68 0.89
N PHE A 90 -7.53 -1.05 -0.19
CA PHE A 90 -6.63 0.10 -0.09
C PHE A 90 -7.34 1.37 0.43
N ALA A 91 -8.63 1.56 0.14
CA ALA A 91 -9.41 2.63 0.74
C ALA A 91 -9.59 2.41 2.25
N TYR A 92 -9.89 1.18 2.67
CA TYR A 92 -9.97 0.80 4.08
C TYR A 92 -8.63 1.04 4.78
N LEU A 93 -7.51 0.55 4.23
CA LEU A 93 -6.19 0.73 4.84
C LEU A 93 -5.83 2.22 5.00
N GLY A 94 -6.16 3.07 4.01
CA GLY A 94 -5.92 4.51 4.15
C GLY A 94 -6.83 5.20 5.17
N LEU A 95 -8.08 4.73 5.31
CA LEU A 95 -8.96 5.18 6.41
C LEU A 95 -8.44 4.71 7.76
N ASP A 96 -7.97 3.47 7.83
CA ASP A 96 -7.43 2.86 9.02
C ASP A 96 -6.17 3.58 9.53
N ASP A 97 -5.19 3.84 8.66
CA ASP A 97 -3.97 4.57 9.02
C ASP A 97 -4.28 6.02 9.46
N ARG A 98 -5.37 6.62 8.95
CA ARG A 98 -5.79 7.97 9.34
C ARG A 98 -6.58 8.03 10.65
N PHE A 99 -7.46 7.05 10.88
CA PHE A 99 -8.47 7.09 11.95
C PHE A 99 -8.29 5.99 13.00
N LYS A 100 -7.25 5.16 12.89
CA LYS A 100 -6.96 4.03 13.79
C LYS A 100 -8.19 3.12 13.95
N LEU A 101 -8.80 2.75 12.82
CA LEU A 101 -10.05 1.98 12.82
C LEU A 101 -9.85 0.60 13.44
N HIS A 102 -8.71 -0.03 13.21
CA HIS A 102 -8.34 -1.34 13.73
C HIS A 102 -8.26 -1.31 15.26
N GLU A 103 -7.71 -0.26 15.88
CA GLU A 103 -7.74 -0.07 17.34
C GLU A 103 -9.18 0.02 17.86
N SER A 104 -10.02 0.82 17.18
CA SER A 104 -11.43 0.99 17.54
C SER A 104 -12.23 -0.31 17.45
N PHE A 105 -11.99 -1.13 16.42
CA PHE A 105 -12.63 -2.44 16.26
C PHE A 105 -12.10 -3.46 17.26
N ALA A 106 -10.79 -3.52 17.44
CA ALA A 106 -10.14 -4.42 18.39
C ALA A 106 -10.64 -4.19 19.82
N TRP A 107 -10.72 -2.92 20.24
CA TRP A 107 -11.28 -2.54 21.53
C TRP A 107 -12.74 -2.99 21.71
N ARG A 108 -13.59 -2.80 20.69
CA ARG A 108 -15.01 -3.22 20.75
C ARG A 108 -15.18 -4.74 20.79
N LEU A 109 -14.26 -5.49 20.17
CA LEU A 109 -14.31 -6.95 20.10
C LEU A 109 -13.54 -7.63 21.23
N GLY A 110 -12.76 -6.88 22.02
CA GLY A 110 -11.91 -7.43 23.08
C GLY A 110 -10.76 -8.29 22.55
N ILE A 111 -10.26 -8.00 21.35
CA ILE A 111 -9.14 -8.70 20.71
C ILE A 111 -7.94 -7.75 20.55
N GLY A 112 -6.76 -8.29 20.24
CA GLY A 112 -5.60 -7.47 19.85
C GLY A 112 -5.83 -6.74 18.51
N ASP A 113 -5.35 -5.52 18.42
CA ASP A 113 -5.25 -4.66 17.22
C ASP A 113 -4.67 -5.38 15.99
N HIS A 114 -3.54 -6.05 16.16
CA HIS A 114 -2.84 -6.79 15.11
C HIS A 114 -3.71 -7.89 14.46
N TYR A 115 -4.69 -8.46 15.16
CA TYR A 115 -5.60 -9.46 14.57
C TYR A 115 -6.51 -8.84 13.50
N VAL A 116 -6.92 -7.58 13.67
CA VAL A 116 -7.77 -6.90 12.68
C VAL A 116 -6.99 -6.72 11.37
N LEU A 117 -5.75 -6.23 11.47
CA LEU A 117 -4.85 -6.08 10.31
C LEU A 117 -4.48 -7.44 9.70
N PHE A 118 -4.28 -8.47 10.51
CA PHE A 118 -4.01 -9.82 10.02
C PHE A 118 -5.19 -10.38 9.20
N VAL A 119 -6.43 -10.19 9.65
CA VAL A 119 -7.63 -10.59 8.89
C VAL A 119 -7.71 -9.86 7.55
N VAL A 120 -7.38 -8.56 7.52
CA VAL A 120 -7.33 -7.78 6.28
C VAL A 120 -6.25 -8.32 5.34
N ALA A 121 -5.07 -8.69 5.87
CA ALA A 121 -4.00 -9.31 5.09
C ALA A 121 -4.44 -10.66 4.49
N LEU A 122 -5.12 -11.50 5.27
CA LEU A 122 -5.66 -12.77 4.78
C LEU A 122 -6.73 -12.58 3.70
N ALA A 123 -7.63 -11.61 3.87
CA ALA A 123 -8.64 -11.26 2.88
C ALA A 123 -7.98 -10.79 1.57
N GLU A 124 -6.96 -9.94 1.66
CA GLU A 124 -6.21 -9.49 0.50
C GLU A 124 -5.48 -10.64 -0.21
N CYS A 125 -4.79 -11.51 0.53
CA CYS A 125 -4.21 -12.73 -0.04
C CYS A 125 -5.26 -13.59 -0.76
N PHE A 126 -6.45 -13.75 -0.17
CA PHE A 126 -7.54 -14.47 -0.79
C PHE A 126 -7.98 -13.79 -2.10
N PHE A 127 -8.18 -12.48 -2.14
CA PHE A 127 -8.56 -11.76 -3.36
C PHE A 127 -7.49 -11.84 -4.44
N LEU A 128 -6.22 -11.71 -4.09
CA LEU A 128 -5.09 -11.85 -5.01
C LEU A 128 -5.04 -13.25 -5.65
N LEU A 129 -5.24 -14.30 -4.86
CA LEU A 129 -5.19 -15.69 -5.34
C LEU A 129 -6.46 -16.10 -6.10
N ALA A 130 -7.64 -15.73 -5.60
CA ALA A 130 -8.92 -16.11 -6.17
C ALA A 130 -9.29 -15.27 -7.40
N LEU A 131 -9.00 -13.96 -7.39
CA LEU A 131 -9.42 -13.01 -8.42
C LEU A 131 -8.27 -12.56 -9.31
N GLY A 132 -7.04 -12.49 -8.79
CA GLY A 132 -5.87 -12.07 -9.56
C GLY A 132 -5.56 -12.98 -10.75
N ARG A 133 -5.17 -12.38 -11.89
CA ARG A 133 -4.68 -13.12 -13.06
C ARG A 133 -3.21 -13.50 -12.87
N ARG A 134 -2.75 -14.51 -13.60
CA ARG A 134 -1.34 -14.95 -13.55
C ARG A 134 -0.38 -13.81 -13.90
N GLU A 135 -0.77 -12.89 -14.79
CA GLU A 135 0.04 -11.71 -15.12
C GLU A 135 0.22 -10.74 -13.94
N VAL A 136 -0.77 -10.67 -13.04
CA VAL A 136 -0.71 -9.83 -11.83
C VAL A 136 0.31 -10.40 -10.83
N LEU A 137 0.38 -11.73 -10.73
CA LEU A 137 1.22 -12.44 -9.76
C LEU A 137 2.64 -12.74 -10.27
N THR A 138 2.95 -12.46 -11.54
CA THR A 138 4.24 -12.80 -12.15
C THR A 138 5.01 -11.56 -12.62
N GLY A 139 6.28 -11.76 -13.01
CA GLY A 139 7.09 -10.71 -13.63
C GLY A 139 7.43 -9.54 -12.70
N ARG A 140 7.13 -8.32 -13.15
CA ARG A 140 7.41 -7.10 -12.36
C ARG A 140 6.36 -6.84 -11.29
N SER A 141 5.08 -7.03 -11.61
CA SER A 141 3.95 -6.87 -10.69
C SER A 141 4.12 -7.76 -9.46
N GLY A 142 4.37 -9.06 -9.68
CA GLY A 142 4.55 -10.03 -8.60
C GLY A 142 5.73 -9.70 -7.69
N ARG A 143 6.84 -9.18 -8.24
CA ARG A 143 8.00 -8.76 -7.42
C ARG A 143 7.71 -7.53 -6.56
N LEU A 144 6.96 -6.56 -7.09
CA LEU A 144 6.54 -5.37 -6.32
C LEU A 144 5.58 -5.77 -5.22
N LEU A 145 4.60 -6.63 -5.53
CA LEU A 145 3.64 -7.14 -4.56
C LEU A 145 4.32 -7.97 -3.47
N LEU A 146 5.28 -8.82 -3.83
CA LEU A 146 6.08 -9.59 -2.86
C LEU A 146 6.89 -8.68 -1.94
N ALA A 147 7.55 -7.64 -2.50
CA ALA A 147 8.28 -6.68 -1.69
C ALA A 147 7.36 -5.95 -0.70
N ALA A 148 6.18 -5.51 -1.16
CA ALA A 148 5.17 -4.89 -0.31
C ALA A 148 4.70 -5.86 0.79
N ALA A 149 4.40 -7.11 0.44
CA ALA A 149 3.93 -8.13 1.39
C ALA A 149 4.99 -8.45 2.46
N VAL A 150 6.27 -8.59 2.07
CA VAL A 150 7.36 -8.81 3.02
C VAL A 150 7.48 -7.64 3.99
N LEU A 151 7.47 -6.40 3.50
CA LEU A 151 7.57 -5.21 4.35
C LEU A 151 6.34 -5.02 5.24
N PHE A 152 5.14 -5.30 4.73
CA PHE A 152 3.92 -5.31 5.53
C PHE A 152 3.97 -6.36 6.64
N GLY A 153 4.52 -7.55 6.34
CA GLY A 153 4.77 -8.59 7.34
C GLY A 153 5.81 -8.17 8.40
N VAL A 154 6.87 -7.45 7.99
CA VAL A 154 7.83 -6.85 8.93
C VAL A 154 7.13 -5.86 9.85
N MET A 155 6.28 -4.99 9.31
CA MET A 155 5.48 -4.05 10.12
C MET A 155 4.62 -4.79 11.15
N ILE A 156 3.83 -5.79 10.74
CA ILE A 156 2.99 -6.59 11.67
C ILE A 156 3.86 -7.27 12.73
N PHE A 157 5.04 -7.78 12.37
CA PHE A 157 5.94 -8.43 13.32
C PHE A 157 6.43 -7.46 14.39
N PHE A 158 6.86 -6.25 14.01
CA PHE A 158 7.31 -5.25 14.99
C PHE A 158 6.16 -4.71 15.85
N ASP A 159 4.97 -4.60 15.29
CA ASP A 159 3.78 -4.21 16.05
C ASP A 159 3.39 -5.27 17.09
N ALA A 160 3.23 -6.53 16.65
CA ALA A 160 2.66 -7.60 17.47
C ALA A 160 3.64 -8.37 18.35
N VAL A 161 4.91 -8.45 17.97
CA VAL A 161 5.90 -9.36 18.61
C VAL A 161 7.04 -8.61 19.29
N ALA A 162 7.47 -7.47 18.75
CA ALA A 162 8.64 -6.78 19.29
C ALA A 162 8.33 -6.14 20.66
N PRO A 163 9.26 -6.21 21.64
CA PRO A 163 9.08 -5.56 22.96
C PRO A 163 8.87 -4.06 22.83
N HIS A 164 7.95 -3.49 23.61
CA HIS A 164 7.60 -2.07 23.52
C HIS A 164 8.79 -1.11 23.77
N ASP A 165 9.78 -1.54 24.53
CA ASP A 165 11.00 -0.82 24.90
C ASP A 165 12.19 -1.10 23.96
N MET A 166 11.99 -1.92 22.92
CA MET A 166 13.04 -2.23 21.95
C MET A 166 13.40 -0.98 21.14
N VAL A 167 14.68 -0.60 21.19
CA VAL A 167 15.26 0.46 20.36
C VAL A 167 15.00 0.16 18.87
N LEU A 168 14.54 1.16 18.13
CA LEU A 168 14.11 1.11 16.74
C LEU A 168 12.81 0.36 16.47
N ARG A 169 12.05 -0.11 17.48
CA ARG A 169 10.77 -0.80 17.23
C ARG A 169 9.84 0.05 16.37
N LEU A 170 9.52 1.27 16.82
CA LEU A 170 8.59 2.16 16.12
C LEU A 170 9.13 2.58 14.76
N THR A 171 10.41 2.95 14.67
CA THR A 171 11.01 3.35 13.39
C THR A 171 10.99 2.21 12.38
N LEU A 172 11.29 0.97 12.77
CA LEU A 172 11.27 -0.17 11.85
C LEU A 172 9.84 -0.50 11.41
N GLU A 173 8.88 -0.47 12.34
CA GLU A 173 7.46 -0.65 12.05
C GLU A 173 6.94 0.36 11.01
N ASP A 174 7.08 1.66 11.29
CA ASP A 174 6.55 2.72 10.45
C ASP A 174 7.30 2.91 9.12
N LEU A 175 8.63 2.69 9.11
CA LEU A 175 9.39 2.69 7.87
C LEU A 175 8.99 1.49 7.00
N ALA A 176 8.87 0.29 7.57
CA ALA A 176 8.43 -0.88 6.82
C ALA A 176 7.04 -0.67 6.21
N LYS A 177 6.10 -0.09 6.98
CA LYS A 177 4.79 0.36 6.48
C LYS A 177 4.90 1.31 5.30
N THR A 178 5.71 2.36 5.45
CA THR A 178 5.88 3.41 4.42
C THR A 178 6.46 2.83 3.13
N TRP A 179 7.48 1.98 3.24
CA TRP A 179 8.06 1.30 2.09
C TRP A 179 7.07 0.33 1.44
N ALA A 180 6.28 -0.42 2.23
CA ALA A 180 5.22 -1.28 1.69
C ALA A 180 4.22 -0.46 0.86
N ASN A 181 3.79 0.69 1.36
CA ASN A 181 2.86 1.59 0.67
C ASN A 181 3.44 2.14 -0.66
N VAL A 182 4.74 2.42 -0.72
CA VAL A 182 5.40 2.80 -1.99
C VAL A 182 5.39 1.63 -2.98
N PHE A 183 5.63 0.40 -2.53
CA PHE A 183 5.59 -0.77 -3.41
C PHE A 183 4.17 -1.11 -3.86
N PHE A 184 3.15 -0.96 -3.00
CA PHE A 184 1.75 -1.09 -3.38
C PHE A 184 1.36 -0.06 -4.44
N PHE A 185 1.75 1.21 -4.25
CA PHE A 185 1.52 2.24 -5.25
C PHE A 185 2.22 1.94 -6.58
N ALA A 186 3.48 1.51 -6.53
CA ALA A 186 4.23 1.13 -7.74
C ALA A 186 3.59 -0.08 -8.46
N PHE A 187 3.04 -1.04 -7.70
CA PHE A 187 2.28 -2.17 -8.21
C PHE A 187 1.01 -1.71 -8.92
N ALA A 188 0.17 -0.90 -8.27
CA ALA A 188 -1.06 -0.36 -8.86
C ALA A 188 -0.77 0.49 -10.11
N TRP A 189 0.26 1.33 -10.07
CA TRP A 189 0.69 2.12 -11.22
C TRP A 189 1.11 1.23 -12.40
N HIS A 190 1.81 0.14 -12.14
CA HIS A 190 2.21 -0.78 -13.19
C HIS A 190 1.01 -1.48 -13.84
N LEU A 191 0.04 -1.93 -13.04
CA LEU A 191 -1.21 -2.50 -13.54
C LEU A 191 -2.03 -1.46 -14.34
N TYR A 192 -2.07 -0.21 -13.88
CA TYR A 192 -2.70 0.88 -14.60
C TYR A 192 -2.07 1.11 -15.99
N CYS A 193 -0.74 1.12 -16.08
CA CYS A 193 -0.06 1.20 -17.38
C CYS A 193 -0.40 0.02 -18.29
N GLN A 194 -0.42 -1.21 -17.77
CA GLN A 194 -0.81 -2.39 -18.54
C GLN A 194 -2.25 -2.29 -19.05
N GLN A 195 -3.18 -1.77 -18.23
CA GLN A 195 -4.56 -1.57 -18.64
C GLN A 195 -4.69 -0.53 -19.76
N ILE A 196 -3.93 0.57 -19.71
CA ILE A 196 -3.89 1.55 -20.81
C ILE A 196 -3.36 0.91 -22.10
N GLU A 197 -2.26 0.15 -22.03
CA GLU A 197 -1.68 -0.52 -23.20
C GLU A 197 -2.66 -1.52 -23.82
N ARG A 198 -3.37 -2.28 -22.99
CA ARG A 198 -4.43 -3.19 -23.42
C ARG A 198 -5.55 -2.45 -24.17
N LEU A 199 -6.02 -1.33 -23.64
CA LEU A 199 -7.07 -0.52 -24.28
C LEU A 199 -6.60 0.07 -25.62
N LYS A 200 -5.35 0.53 -25.71
CA LYS A 200 -4.77 1.01 -26.97
C LYS A 200 -4.70 -0.09 -28.02
N GLY A 201 -4.30 -1.30 -27.61
CA GLY A 201 -4.28 -2.48 -28.50
C GLY A 201 -5.66 -2.81 -29.08
N LEU A 202 -6.71 -2.76 -28.25
CA LEU A 202 -8.10 -2.98 -28.68
C LEU A 202 -8.61 -1.88 -29.62
N GLY A 203 -8.17 -0.63 -29.43
CA GLY A 203 -8.49 0.47 -30.34
C GLY A 203 -7.96 0.23 -31.76
N HIS A 204 -6.74 -0.29 -31.90
CA HIS A 204 -6.16 -0.55 -33.23
C HIS A 204 -6.84 -1.68 -34.00
N THR A 205 -7.34 -2.72 -33.32
CA THR A 205 -8.07 -3.82 -33.98
C THR A 205 -9.46 -3.39 -34.44
N HIS A 206 -10.13 -2.50 -33.71
CA HIS A 206 -11.51 -2.11 -34.01
C HIS A 206 -11.64 -1.15 -35.21
N PHE A 207 -10.57 -0.44 -35.59
CA PHE A 207 -10.54 0.41 -36.80
C PHE A 207 -10.05 -0.31 -38.06
N ALA A 208 -9.43 -1.48 -37.92
CA ALA A 208 -8.96 -2.26 -39.07
C ALA A 208 -10.08 -3.06 -39.75
N GLU A 209 -11.23 -3.23 -39.09
CA GLU A 209 -12.35 -4.06 -39.55
C GLU A 209 -13.58 -3.27 -39.99
N THR A 210 -13.49 -1.95 -40.16
CA THR A 210 -14.54 -1.16 -40.84
C THR A 210 -14.28 -1.16 -42.35
N PRO A 211 -14.95 -2.01 -43.16
CA PRO A 211 -14.95 -1.83 -44.61
C PRO A 211 -15.65 -0.52 -44.95
N ALA A 212 -15.06 0.22 -45.89
CA ALA A 212 -15.61 1.43 -46.46
C ALA A 212 -16.87 1.16 -47.29
#